data_AF-A0A1F3ZM45-F1
#
_entry.id   AF-A0A1F3ZM45-F1
#
_cell.length_a   1.000
_cell.length_b   1.000
_cell.length_c   1.000
_cell.angle_alpha   90.00
_cell.angle_beta   90.00
_cell.angle_gamma   90.00
#
_symmetry.space_group_name_H-M   'P 1'
#
loop_
_entity.id
_entity.type
_entity.pdbx_description
1 polymer ?
#
loop_
_entity_poly.entity_id
_entity_poly.type
_entity_poly.pdbx_seq_one_letter_code
_entity_poly.pdbx_strand_id
1 'polypeptide(L)'
;MQALAAKLPALLDEHVKSQCEARSAHYIGQGIPREIADRVASSDILFAALDIVELAAGHGKAVETVARVYFDLAASLGIPWLRERIGQLASEEHWQTLAKNAMRDDLASLQRTLTSEVLTQADTEATPNALIALWQSANGIALERARHILGELRSSPAPDLAMLSVALRELRNLA
;
A
#
# COMPACT_ATOMS: atom_id res chain seq x y z
N MET A 1 0.16 -8.79 19.93
CA MET A 1 0.54 -7.64 19.09
C MET A 1 1.86 -6.98 19.51
N GLN A 2 2.06 -6.55 20.77
CA GLN A 2 3.31 -5.89 21.21
C GLN A 2 4.60 -6.67 20.91
N ALA A 3 4.60 -8.00 21.09
CA ALA A 3 5.78 -8.83 20.83
C ALA A 3 6.15 -8.94 19.33
N LEU A 4 5.16 -8.85 18.44
CA LEU A 4 5.39 -8.81 16.99
C LEU A 4 5.84 -7.41 16.56
N ALA A 5 5.24 -6.36 17.15
CA ALA A 5 5.62 -4.97 16.91
C ALA A 5 7.08 -4.66 17.27
N ALA A 6 7.57 -5.23 18.36
CA ALA A 6 8.96 -5.04 18.78
C ALA A 6 9.99 -5.77 17.90
N LYS A 7 9.59 -6.87 17.25
CA LYS A 7 10.47 -7.68 16.39
C LYS A 7 10.39 -7.29 14.92
N LEU A 8 9.31 -6.63 14.51
CA LEU A 8 9.06 -6.23 13.14
C LEU A 8 10.25 -5.46 12.55
N PRO A 9 10.77 -4.38 13.16
CA PRO A 9 11.85 -3.59 12.56
C PRO A 9 13.13 -4.37 12.27
N ALA A 10 13.39 -5.45 13.01
CA ALA A 10 14.54 -6.34 12.78
C ALA A 10 14.29 -7.38 11.67
N LEU A 11 13.03 -7.68 11.38
CA LEU A 11 12.57 -8.57 10.30
C LEU A 11 12.31 -7.81 8.99
N LEU A 12 12.21 -6.48 9.09
CA LEU A 12 12.13 -5.60 7.93
C LEU A 12 13.49 -5.58 7.23
N ASP A 13 13.47 -5.82 5.92
CA ASP A 13 14.64 -5.57 5.10
C ASP A 13 15.00 -4.07 5.11
N GLU A 14 16.18 -3.75 4.61
CA GLU A 14 16.69 -2.36 4.57
C GLU A 14 15.76 -1.42 3.79
N HIS A 15 15.01 -1.95 2.82
CA HIS A 15 14.08 -1.17 2.02
C HIS A 15 12.85 -0.75 2.82
N VAL A 16 12.25 -1.67 3.59
CA VAL A 16 11.09 -1.34 4.44
C VAL A 16 11.49 -0.43 5.61
N LYS A 17 12.70 -0.59 6.15
CA LYS A 17 13.26 0.37 7.12
C LYS A 17 13.40 1.76 6.51
N SER A 18 14.00 1.87 5.32
CA SER A 18 14.15 3.15 4.61
C SER A 18 12.81 3.82 4.34
N GLN A 19 11.76 3.06 3.99
CA GLN A 19 10.42 3.61 3.83
C GLN A 19 9.82 4.11 5.16
N CYS A 20 10.04 3.39 6.26
CA CYS A 20 9.62 3.84 7.59
C CYS A 20 10.31 5.16 7.99
N GLU A 21 11.61 5.25 7.73
CA GLU A 21 12.42 6.44 8.00
C GLU A 21 11.98 7.63 7.16
N ALA A 22 11.75 7.43 5.86
CA ALA A 22 11.26 8.48 4.96
C ALA A 22 9.90 9.04 5.43
N ARG A 23 9.03 8.16 5.94
CA ARG A 23 7.70 8.55 6.42
C ARG A 23 7.75 9.22 7.80
N SER A 24 8.60 8.74 8.70
CA SER A 24 8.89 9.44 9.95
C SER A 24 9.45 10.84 9.69
N ALA A 25 10.40 10.97 8.76
CA ALA A 25 10.97 12.26 8.37
C ALA A 25 9.90 13.22 7.81
N HIS A 26 8.95 12.70 7.03
CA HIS A 26 7.80 13.48 6.55
C HIS A 26 6.95 14.04 7.71
N TYR A 27 6.62 13.24 8.72
CA TYR A 27 5.86 13.71 9.89
C TYR A 27 6.64 14.68 10.76
N ILE A 28 7.95 14.46 10.93
CA ILE A 28 8.84 15.40 11.62
C ILE A 28 8.86 16.75 10.89
N GLY A 29 8.88 16.73 9.55
CA GLY A 29 8.78 17.93 8.71
C GLY A 29 7.47 18.71 8.90
N GLN A 30 6.43 18.06 9.43
CA GLN A 30 5.15 18.69 9.78
C GLN A 30 5.07 19.12 11.26
N GLY A 31 6.17 19.02 12.02
CA GLY A 31 6.25 19.43 13.42
C GLY A 31 5.82 18.36 14.43
N ILE A 32 5.60 17.12 13.99
CA ILE A 32 5.29 16.01 14.91
C ILE A 32 6.57 15.57 15.64
N PRO A 33 6.55 15.41 16.98
CA PRO A 33 7.70 14.90 17.73
C PRO A 33 8.18 13.54 17.21
N ARG A 34 9.50 13.35 17.08
CA ARG A 34 10.14 12.13 16.53
C ARG A 34 9.54 10.84 17.08
N GLU A 35 9.39 10.74 18.40
CA GLU A 35 8.87 9.52 19.03
C GLU A 35 7.45 9.15 18.54
N ILE A 36 6.60 10.16 18.33
CA ILE A 36 5.26 9.97 17.78
C ILE A 36 5.33 9.69 16.29
N ALA A 37 6.17 10.41 15.54
CA ALA A 37 6.37 10.20 14.12
C ALA A 37 6.85 8.77 13.80
N ASP A 38 7.82 8.26 14.55
CA ASP A 38 8.35 6.89 14.42
C ASP A 38 7.27 5.86 14.75
N ARG A 39 6.53 6.04 15.84
CA ARG A 39 5.44 5.14 16.23
C ARG A 39 4.32 5.12 15.19
N VAL A 40 3.92 6.27 14.68
CA VAL A 40 2.88 6.38 13.63
C VAL A 40 3.39 5.76 12.33
N ALA A 41 4.63 6.07 11.91
CA ALA A 41 5.23 5.48 10.71
C ALA A 41 5.31 3.94 10.80
N SER A 42 5.58 3.40 11.99
CA SER A 42 5.63 1.95 12.23
C SER A 42 4.25 1.27 12.29
N SER A 43 3.18 2.01 12.62
CA SER A 43 1.81 1.46 12.73
C SER A 43 1.30 0.93 11.40
N ASP A 44 1.54 1.66 10.30
CA ASP A 44 1.17 1.20 8.96
C ASP A 44 1.88 -0.09 8.55
N ILE A 45 3.12 -0.28 9.03
CA ILE A 45 3.91 -1.49 8.78
C ILE A 45 3.37 -2.66 9.60
N LEU A 46 2.84 -2.39 10.80
CA LEU A 46 2.18 -3.41 11.61
C LEU A 46 0.89 -3.92 10.96
N PHE A 47 0.12 -3.03 10.34
CA PHE A 47 -1.04 -3.42 9.54
C PHE A 47 -0.61 -4.25 8.32
N ALA A 48 0.40 -3.79 7.57
CA ALA A 48 0.93 -4.54 6.43
C ALA A 48 1.49 -5.92 6.83
N ALA A 49 2.10 -6.05 8.01
CA ALA A 49 2.71 -7.29 8.46
C ALA A 49 1.70 -8.44 8.65
N LEU A 50 0.46 -8.13 9.06
CA LEU A 50 -0.58 -9.16 9.17
C LEU A 50 -0.91 -9.73 7.79
N ASP A 51 -1.14 -8.86 6.81
CA ASP A 51 -1.40 -9.26 5.42
C ASP A 51 -0.22 -10.06 4.84
N ILE A 52 1.00 -9.57 5.04
CA ILE A 52 2.22 -10.20 4.53
C ILE A 52 2.40 -11.61 5.09
N VAL A 53 2.24 -11.79 6.40
CA VAL A 53 2.40 -13.12 7.04
C VAL A 53 1.32 -14.09 6.56
N GLU A 54 0.08 -13.62 6.41
CA GLU A 54 -1.02 -14.45 5.94
C GLU A 54 -0.86 -14.84 4.47
N LEU A 55 -0.46 -13.90 3.61
CA LEU A 55 -0.14 -14.15 2.21
C LEU A 55 1.05 -15.10 2.06
N ALA A 56 2.11 -14.91 2.85
CA ALA A 56 3.28 -15.79 2.87
C ALA A 56 2.90 -17.23 3.22
N ALA A 57 2.10 -17.42 4.27
CA ALA A 57 1.58 -18.73 4.66
C ALA A 57 0.69 -19.34 3.57
N GLY A 58 -0.23 -18.55 2.99
CA GLY A 58 -1.18 -19.02 1.96
C GLY A 58 -0.52 -19.42 0.64
N HIS A 59 0.59 -18.78 0.26
CA HIS A 59 1.30 -19.04 -1.00
C HIS A 59 2.56 -19.90 -0.81
N GLY A 60 2.91 -20.30 0.42
CA GLY A 60 4.12 -21.07 0.72
C GLY A 60 5.43 -20.35 0.36
N LYS A 61 5.46 -19.01 0.49
CA LYS A 61 6.63 -18.17 0.14
C LYS A 61 7.24 -17.54 1.40
N ALA A 62 8.51 -17.15 1.31
CA ALA A 62 9.19 -16.45 2.39
C ALA A 62 8.51 -15.09 2.68
N VAL A 63 8.45 -14.71 3.96
CA VAL A 63 7.84 -13.45 4.42
C VAL A 63 8.52 -12.25 3.75
N GLU A 64 9.83 -12.31 3.60
CA GLU A 64 10.67 -11.28 2.98
C GLU A 64 10.32 -11.10 1.49
N THR A 65 10.12 -12.21 0.77
CA THR A 65 9.70 -12.19 -0.64
C THR A 65 8.34 -11.53 -0.78
N VAL A 66 7.37 -11.91 0.07
CA VAL A 66 6.01 -11.35 0.04
C VAL A 66 6.00 -9.89 0.44
N ALA A 67 6.75 -9.50 1.47
CA ALA A 67 6.88 -8.11 1.91
C ALA A 67 7.37 -7.23 0.76
N ARG A 68 8.41 -7.69 0.05
CA ARG A 68 8.98 -6.94 -1.06
C ARG A 68 7.98 -6.79 -2.22
N VAL A 69 7.27 -7.86 -2.59
CA VAL A 69 6.18 -7.75 -3.58
C VAL A 69 5.09 -6.77 -3.11
N TYR A 70 4.64 -6.89 -1.85
CA TYR A 70 3.58 -6.08 -1.28
C TYR A 70 3.90 -4.57 -1.30
N PHE A 71 5.14 -4.19 -0.97
CA PHE A 71 5.58 -2.79 -0.96
C PHE A 71 5.96 -2.28 -2.35
N ASP A 72 6.73 -3.03 -3.13
CA ASP A 72 7.19 -2.59 -4.47
C ASP A 72 6.00 -2.44 -5.43
N LEU A 73 5.04 -3.39 -5.38
CA LEU A 73 3.81 -3.30 -6.15
C LEU A 73 3.01 -2.05 -5.77
N ALA A 74 2.80 -1.83 -4.47
CA ALA A 74 2.05 -0.67 -3.98
C ALA A 74 2.68 0.66 -4.37
N ALA A 75 4.02 0.76 -4.30
CA ALA A 75 4.76 1.92 -4.77
C ALA A 75 4.54 2.15 -6.27
N SER A 76 4.62 1.09 -7.09
CA SER A 76 4.42 1.17 -8.54
C SER A 76 3.01 1.60 -8.95
N LEU A 77 2.00 1.29 -8.12
CA LEU A 77 0.60 1.64 -8.32
C LEU A 77 0.19 2.97 -7.64
N GLY A 78 1.11 3.63 -6.94
CA GLY A 78 0.81 4.88 -6.24
C GLY A 78 -0.14 4.73 -5.04
N ILE A 79 -0.30 3.53 -4.51
CA ILE A 79 -1.15 3.24 -3.34
C ILE A 79 -0.77 4.08 -2.11
N PRO A 80 0.53 4.28 -1.77
CA PRO A 80 0.90 5.16 -0.65
C PRO A 80 0.37 6.60 -0.80
N TRP A 81 0.40 7.13 -2.02
CA TRP A 81 -0.11 8.48 -2.29
C TRP A 81 -1.64 8.54 -2.19
N LEU A 82 -2.36 7.53 -2.69
CA LEU A 82 -3.82 7.45 -2.51
C LEU A 82 -4.20 7.38 -1.03
N ARG A 83 -3.47 6.58 -0.24
CA ARG A 83 -3.68 6.47 1.21
C ARG A 83 -3.53 7.83 1.92
N GLU A 84 -2.52 8.60 1.53
CA GLU A 84 -2.31 9.97 2.02
C GLU A 84 -3.47 10.89 1.65
N ARG A 85 -3.90 10.89 0.37
CA ARG A 85 -5.01 11.74 -0.10
C ARG A 85 -6.34 11.38 0.56
N ILE A 86 -6.66 10.09 0.68
CA ILE A 86 -7.83 9.63 1.44
C ILE A 86 -7.70 10.09 2.89
N GLY A 87 -6.50 10.06 3.48
CA GLY A 87 -6.23 10.56 4.82
C GLY A 87 -6.52 12.05 5.02
N GLN A 88 -6.32 12.85 3.98
CA GLN A 88 -6.50 14.31 3.97
C GLN A 88 -7.93 14.76 3.66
N LEU A 89 -8.82 13.87 3.21
CA LEU A 89 -10.22 14.20 2.97
C LEU A 89 -10.87 14.83 4.21
N ALA A 90 -11.55 15.96 4.01
CA ALA A 90 -12.37 16.57 5.05
C ALA A 90 -13.48 15.60 5.47
N SER A 91 -13.75 15.53 6.77
CA SER A 91 -14.80 14.69 7.34
C SER A 91 -15.49 15.49 8.44
N GLU A 92 -16.38 16.38 8.03
CA GLU A 92 -17.12 17.28 8.92
C GLU A 92 -18.38 16.57 9.45
N GLU A 93 -18.92 15.63 8.68
CA GLU A 93 -20.13 14.89 9.00
C GLU A 93 -19.88 13.41 9.30
N HIS A 94 -20.80 12.79 10.05
CA HIS A 94 -20.71 11.37 10.43
C HIS A 94 -20.55 10.44 9.21
N TRP A 95 -21.37 10.64 8.18
CA TRP A 95 -21.33 9.83 6.96
C TRP A 95 -20.07 10.03 6.12
N GLN A 96 -19.48 11.23 6.14
CA GLN A 96 -18.21 11.49 5.47
C GLN A 96 -17.06 10.75 6.16
N THR A 97 -17.09 10.69 7.49
CA THR A 97 -16.13 9.89 8.27
C THR A 97 -16.25 8.40 7.94
N LEU A 98 -17.48 7.88 7.86
CA LEU A 98 -17.72 6.49 7.47
C LEU A 98 -17.22 6.19 6.05
N ALA A 99 -17.53 7.06 5.08
CA ALA A 99 -17.09 6.90 3.70
C ALA A 99 -15.54 6.91 3.58
N LYS A 100 -14.89 7.84 4.28
CA LYS A 100 -13.42 7.92 4.35
C LYS A 100 -12.80 6.64 4.92
N ASN A 101 -13.39 6.07 5.98
CA ASN A 101 -12.91 4.82 6.57
C ASN A 101 -13.14 3.63 5.62
N ALA A 102 -14.33 3.52 5.03
CA ALA A 102 -14.62 2.48 4.04
C ALA A 102 -13.63 2.53 2.86
N MET A 103 -13.26 3.73 2.38
CA MET A 103 -12.25 3.87 1.33
C MET A 103 -10.84 3.43 1.76
N ARG A 104 -10.46 3.66 3.02
CA ARG A 104 -9.16 3.17 3.54
C ARG A 104 -9.14 1.65 3.60
N ASP A 105 -10.24 1.05 4.05
CA ASP A 105 -10.39 -0.40 4.14
C ASP A 105 -10.40 -1.04 2.75
N ASP A 106 -11.13 -0.44 1.80
CA ASP A 106 -11.15 -0.83 0.40
C ASP A 106 -9.75 -0.79 -0.23
N LEU A 107 -8.98 0.28 0.03
CA LEU A 107 -7.62 0.41 -0.49
C LEU A 107 -6.66 -0.63 0.11
N ALA A 108 -6.80 -0.93 1.41
CA ALA A 108 -6.00 -1.96 2.08
C ALA A 108 -6.32 -3.36 1.53
N SER A 109 -7.60 -3.69 1.42
CA SER A 109 -8.09 -4.93 0.82
C SER A 109 -7.59 -5.09 -0.61
N LEU A 110 -7.65 -4.03 -1.40
CA LEU A 110 -7.17 -4.04 -2.78
C LEU A 110 -5.67 -4.31 -2.89
N GLN A 111 -4.85 -3.67 -2.06
CA GLN A 111 -3.40 -3.93 -2.04
C GLN A 111 -3.10 -5.40 -1.74
N ARG A 112 -3.82 -5.98 -0.79
CA ARG A 112 -3.70 -7.40 -0.43
C ARG A 112 -4.09 -8.32 -1.58
N THR A 113 -5.23 -8.08 -2.23
CA THR A 113 -5.69 -8.88 -3.37
C THR A 113 -4.70 -8.82 -4.54
N LEU A 114 -4.25 -7.62 -4.91
CA LEU A 114 -3.27 -7.44 -5.99
C LEU A 114 -1.94 -8.13 -5.69
N THR A 115 -1.50 -8.08 -4.43
CA THR A 115 -0.30 -8.83 -4.00
C THR A 115 -0.51 -10.33 -4.19
N SER A 116 -1.67 -10.86 -3.78
CA SER A 116 -2.02 -12.27 -3.97
C SER A 116 -1.99 -12.69 -5.44
N GLU A 117 -2.55 -11.87 -6.33
CA GLU A 117 -2.52 -12.11 -7.79
C GLU A 117 -1.09 -12.19 -8.32
N VAL A 118 -0.22 -11.26 -7.94
CA VAL A 118 1.20 -11.29 -8.33
C VAL A 118 1.89 -12.57 -7.83
N LEU A 119 1.57 -13.04 -6.62
CA LEU A 119 2.18 -14.24 -6.04
C LEU A 119 1.66 -15.54 -6.68
N THR A 120 0.49 -15.52 -7.31
CA THR A 120 -0.17 -16.68 -7.92
C THR A 120 0.36 -16.98 -9.33
N GLN A 121 0.77 -15.96 -10.07
CA GLN A 121 1.10 -16.08 -11.50
C GLN A 121 2.50 -16.66 -11.82
N ALA A 122 3.24 -17.18 -10.84
CA ALA A 122 4.64 -17.50 -11.06
C ALA A 122 5.16 -18.75 -10.35
N ASP A 123 6.16 -19.36 -10.97
CA ASP A 123 6.99 -20.39 -10.36
C ASP A 123 7.60 -19.92 -9.04
N THR A 124 7.76 -20.89 -8.13
CA THR A 124 8.16 -20.67 -6.73
C THR A 124 9.52 -19.97 -6.58
N GLU A 125 10.36 -19.99 -7.61
CA GLU A 125 11.74 -19.48 -7.59
C GLU A 125 11.96 -18.08 -8.20
N ALA A 126 10.92 -17.45 -8.75
CA ALA A 126 11.07 -16.12 -9.35
C ALA A 126 11.34 -15.02 -8.32
N THR A 127 12.23 -14.08 -8.65
CA THR A 127 12.54 -12.90 -7.80
C THR A 127 11.33 -11.97 -7.69
N PRO A 128 11.15 -11.20 -6.58
CA PRO A 128 10.05 -10.24 -6.43
C PRO A 128 9.85 -9.31 -7.62
N ASN A 129 10.94 -8.77 -8.16
CA ASN A 129 10.88 -7.88 -9.32
C ASN A 129 10.38 -8.60 -10.59
N ALA A 130 10.78 -9.86 -10.78
CA ALA A 130 10.32 -10.67 -11.90
C ALA A 130 8.83 -11.03 -11.76
N LEU A 131 8.36 -11.31 -10.54
CA LEU A 131 6.93 -11.53 -10.25
C LEU A 131 6.09 -10.32 -10.65
N ILE A 132 6.49 -9.14 -10.18
CA ILE A 132 5.79 -7.88 -10.49
C ILE A 132 5.82 -7.62 -12.00
N ALA A 133 6.98 -7.77 -12.66
CA ALA A 133 7.10 -7.53 -14.09
C ALA A 133 6.22 -8.46 -14.92
N LEU A 134 6.14 -9.74 -14.56
CA LEU A 134 5.27 -10.72 -15.21
C LEU A 134 3.80 -10.32 -15.10
N TRP A 135 3.35 -10.02 -13.88
CA TRP A 135 1.98 -9.58 -13.62
C TRP A 135 1.66 -8.26 -14.35
N GLN A 136 2.59 -7.29 -14.36
CA GLN A 136 2.42 -6.03 -15.10
C GLN A 136 2.30 -6.26 -16.60
N SER A 137 3.08 -7.19 -17.16
CA SER A 137 2.98 -7.57 -18.58
C SER A 137 1.64 -8.22 -18.90
N ALA A 138 1.12 -9.08 -18.02
CA ALA A 138 -0.19 -9.71 -18.18
C ALA A 138 -1.35 -8.68 -18.11
N ASN A 139 -1.18 -7.61 -17.32
CA ASN A 139 -2.21 -6.61 -17.06
C ASN A 139 -2.01 -5.28 -17.79
N GLY A 140 -1.14 -5.22 -18.80
CA GLY A 140 -0.64 -3.97 -19.39
C GLY A 140 -1.74 -2.96 -19.78
N ILE A 141 -2.80 -3.41 -20.45
CA ILE A 141 -3.90 -2.52 -20.88
C ILE A 141 -4.64 -1.92 -19.67
N ALA A 142 -4.98 -2.74 -18.68
CA ALA A 142 -5.67 -2.27 -17.48
C ALA A 142 -4.77 -1.35 -16.65
N LEU A 143 -3.47 -1.67 -16.58
CA LEU A 143 -2.48 -0.90 -15.86
C LEU A 143 -2.28 0.50 -16.47
N GLU A 144 -2.27 0.61 -17.80
CA GLU A 144 -2.20 1.91 -18.48
C GLU A 144 -3.44 2.78 -18.20
N ARG A 145 -4.64 2.18 -18.18
CA ARG A 145 -5.87 2.92 -17.79
C ARG A 145 -5.79 3.43 -16.35
N ALA A 146 -5.37 2.58 -15.42
CA ALA A 146 -5.21 2.97 -14.02
C ALA A 146 -4.17 4.08 -13.86
N ARG A 147 -3.02 3.99 -14.55
CA ARG A 147 -1.99 5.03 -14.56
C ARG A 147 -2.50 6.35 -15.13
N HIS A 148 -3.30 6.31 -16.19
CA HIS A 148 -3.89 7.50 -16.78
C HIS A 148 -4.80 8.24 -15.79
N ILE A 149 -5.75 7.53 -15.17
CA ILE A 149 -6.65 8.11 -14.17
C ILE A 149 -5.88 8.61 -12.94
N LEU A 150 -4.86 7.89 -12.49
CA LEU A 150 -3.99 8.37 -11.40
C LEU A 150 -3.20 9.62 -11.78
N GLY A 151 -2.81 9.76 -13.05
CA GLY A 151 -2.16 10.95 -13.58
C GLY A 151 -3.09 12.17 -13.57
N GLU A 152 -4.33 12.01 -14.04
CA GLU A 152 -5.37 13.04 -13.97
C GLU A 152 -5.70 13.42 -12.52
N LEU A 153 -5.79 12.42 -11.63
CA LEU A 153 -6.06 12.66 -10.22
C LEU A 153 -4.94 13.48 -9.55
N ARG A 154 -3.68 13.23 -9.92
CA ARG A 154 -2.50 13.96 -9.40
C ARG A 154 -2.39 15.39 -9.90
N SER A 155 -3.00 15.72 -11.05
CA SER A 155 -3.03 17.10 -11.55
C SER A 155 -4.11 17.94 -10.86
N SER A 156 -5.06 17.29 -10.16
CA SER A 156 -6.05 17.97 -9.32
C SER A 156 -5.41 18.45 -8.00
N PRO A 157 -5.50 19.75 -7.65
CA PRO A 157 -4.90 20.28 -6.43
C PRO A 157 -5.59 19.77 -5.15
N ALA A 158 -6.87 19.42 -5.23
CA ALA A 158 -7.65 18.89 -4.11
C ALA A 158 -8.58 17.77 -4.58
N PRO A 159 -8.09 16.53 -4.68
CA PRO A 159 -8.91 15.37 -5.03
C PRO A 159 -10.03 15.16 -4.01
N ASP A 160 -11.27 15.10 -4.48
CA ASP A 160 -12.43 14.82 -3.63
C ASP A 160 -12.70 13.30 -3.50
N LEU A 161 -13.72 12.97 -2.71
CA LEU A 161 -14.16 11.59 -2.47
C LEU A 161 -14.52 10.85 -3.77
N ALA A 162 -15.19 11.53 -4.70
CA ALA A 162 -15.64 10.93 -5.95
C ALA A 162 -14.45 10.63 -6.87
N MET A 163 -13.52 11.57 -7.02
CA MET A 163 -12.31 11.37 -7.82
C MET A 163 -11.45 10.22 -7.28
N LEU A 164 -11.28 10.14 -5.96
CA LEU A 164 -10.55 9.03 -5.33
C LEU A 164 -11.29 7.69 -5.49
N SER A 165 -12.62 7.69 -5.43
CA SER A 165 -13.42 6.47 -5.66
C SER A 165 -13.26 5.93 -7.08
N VAL A 166 -13.17 6.81 -8.09
CA VAL A 166 -12.88 6.42 -9.47
C VAL A 166 -11.50 5.79 -9.58
N ALA A 167 -10.47 6.39 -8.96
CA ALA A 167 -9.13 5.82 -8.95
C ALA A 167 -9.07 4.43 -8.28
N LEU A 168 -9.77 4.25 -7.15
CA LEU A 168 -9.88 2.94 -6.49
C LEU A 168 -10.55 1.91 -7.38
N ARG A 169 -11.60 2.29 -8.13
CA ARG A 169 -12.27 1.40 -9.08
C ARG A 169 -11.34 0.97 -10.21
N GLU A 170 -10.54 1.87 -10.76
CA GLU A 170 -9.59 1.52 -11.81
C GLU A 170 -8.50 0.58 -11.32
N LEU A 171 -8.00 0.77 -10.10
CA LEU A 171 -7.07 -0.18 -9.48
C LEU A 171 -7.74 -1.54 -9.20
N ARG A 172 -9.03 -1.56 -8.87
CA ARG A 172 -9.79 -2.80 -8.66
C ARG A 172 -9.94 -3.63 -9.93
N ASN A 173 -9.89 -3.00 -11.11
CA ASN A 173 -9.90 -3.70 -12.39
C ASN A 173 -8.58 -4.45 -12.70
N LEU A 174 -7.58 -4.34 -11.82
CA LEU A 174 -6.31 -5.08 -11.89
C LEU A 174 -6.30 -6.36 -11.04
N ALA A 175 -7.31 -6.51 -10.18
CA ALA A 175 -7.47 -7.62 -9.23
C ALA A 175 -8.40 -8.70 -9.78
#